data_AF-A0A6B3F6D2-F1
#
_entry.id   AF-A0A6B3F6D2-F1
#
_cell.length_a   1.000
_cell.length_b   1.000
_cell.length_c   1.000
_cell.angle_alpha   90.00
_cell.angle_beta   90.00
_cell.angle_gamma   90.00
#
_symmetry.space_group_name_H-M   'P 1'
#
loop_
_entity.id
_entity.type
_entity.pdbx_description
1 polymer ?
#
loop_
_entity_poly.entity_id
_entity_poly.type
_entity_poly.pdbx_seq_one_letter_code
_entity_poly.pdbx_strand_id
1 'polypeptide(L)'
;MSAGTTALLIGDAESAKRASRRALGLAREDDRGVAAKAAVDLGLVLLLAGELDEAAEVLAPLWQLAAEQRGTGLVQRAGRLRAALAAPHYRDSPLALELAERAEDVLRSGNARPPLSP
;
A
#
# COMPACT_ATOMS: atom_id res chain seq x y z
N MET A 1 14.11 -2.44 -6.04
CA MET A 1 13.18 -3.59 -5.96
C MET A 1 12.56 -3.63 -4.58
N SER A 2 11.24 -3.78 -4.45
CA SER A 2 10.57 -3.97 -3.15
C SER A 2 10.53 -5.45 -2.80
N ALA A 3 10.59 -5.82 -1.52
CA ALA A 3 10.47 -7.19 -1.06
C ALA A 3 9.18 -7.88 -1.59
N GLY A 4 8.07 -7.13 -1.68
CA GLY A 4 6.82 -7.63 -2.26
C GLY A 4 6.92 -7.91 -3.78
N THR A 5 7.59 -7.05 -4.55
CA THR A 5 7.78 -7.26 -6.00
C THR A 5 8.70 -8.45 -6.29
N THR A 6 9.72 -8.67 -5.49
CA THR A 6 10.62 -9.83 -5.65
C THR A 6 9.94 -11.14 -5.26
N ALA A 7 9.12 -11.15 -4.21
CA ALA A 7 8.42 -12.36 -3.79
C ALA A 7 7.29 -12.78 -4.77
N LEU A 8 6.64 -11.80 -5.41
CA LEU A 8 5.67 -12.06 -6.48
C LEU A 8 6.32 -12.63 -7.76
N LEU A 9 7.55 -12.23 -8.07
CA LEU A 9 8.28 -12.74 -9.24
C LEU A 9 8.77 -14.19 -9.08
N ILE A 10 8.81 -14.72 -7.85
CA ILE A 10 9.29 -16.08 -7.54
C ILE A 10 8.10 -17.06 -7.34
N GLY A 11 6.85 -16.58 -7.38
CA GLY A 11 5.66 -17.42 -7.21
C GLY A 11 5.40 -17.87 -5.78
N ASP A 12 6.07 -17.26 -4.79
CA ASP A 12 5.87 -17.58 -3.37
C ASP A 12 5.10 -16.46 -2.67
N ALA A 13 3.82 -16.34 -3.03
CA ALA A 13 2.89 -15.39 -2.42
C ALA A 13 2.80 -15.55 -0.90
N GLU A 14 2.93 -16.78 -0.41
CA GLU A 14 2.92 -17.09 1.02
C GLU A 14 4.14 -16.55 1.77
N SER A 15 5.35 -16.69 1.20
CA SER A 15 6.53 -16.04 1.77
C SER A 15 6.44 -14.52 1.70
N ALA A 16 5.86 -13.95 0.64
CA ALA A 16 5.60 -12.52 0.55
C ALA A 16 4.68 -12.06 1.69
N LYS A 17 3.57 -12.78 1.90
CA LYS A 17 2.59 -12.53 2.95
C LYS A 17 3.22 -12.59 4.34
N ARG A 18 4.02 -13.64 4.63
CA ARG A 18 4.77 -13.78 5.90
C ARG A 18 5.78 -12.65 6.12
N ALA A 19 6.58 -12.30 5.10
CA ALA A 19 7.60 -11.27 5.21
C ALA A 19 6.98 -9.90 5.50
N SER A 20 5.91 -9.52 4.78
CA SER A 20 5.24 -8.24 4.98
C SER A 20 4.54 -8.17 6.34
N ARG A 21 3.87 -9.25 6.78
CA ARG A 21 3.26 -9.30 8.14
C ARG A 21 4.30 -9.18 9.24
N ARG A 22 5.46 -9.84 9.09
CA ARG A 22 6.57 -9.69 10.03
C ARG A 22 7.09 -8.26 10.08
N ALA A 23 7.24 -7.61 8.93
CA ALA A 23 7.67 -6.21 8.88
C ALA A 23 6.66 -5.26 9.56
N LEU A 24 5.36 -5.48 9.34
CA LEU A 24 4.28 -4.74 10.02
C LEU A 24 4.33 -4.93 11.54
N GLY A 25 4.47 -6.17 12.02
CA GLY A 25 4.54 -6.47 13.46
C GLY A 25 5.83 -5.98 14.14
N LEU A 26 6.88 -5.69 13.38
CA LEU A 26 8.15 -5.16 13.89
C LEU A 26 8.24 -3.63 13.80
N ALA A 27 7.32 -2.97 13.11
CA ALA A 27 7.34 -1.52 12.98
C ALA A 27 7.11 -0.87 14.35
N ARG A 28 8.04 0.00 14.76
CA ARG A 28 7.90 0.82 15.96
C ARG A 28 6.95 1.99 15.67
N GLU A 29 6.38 2.58 16.72
CA GLU A 29 5.47 3.73 16.59
C GLU A 29 6.08 4.91 15.82
N ASP A 30 7.40 5.07 15.88
CA ASP A 30 8.16 6.12 15.19
C ASP A 30 8.43 5.79 13.70
N ASP A 31 8.27 4.53 13.28
CA ASP A 31 8.59 4.05 11.93
C ASP A 31 7.34 3.96 11.03
N ARG A 32 6.40 4.91 11.16
CA ARG A 32 5.11 4.92 10.44
C ARG A 32 5.27 4.81 8.92
N GLY A 33 6.30 5.43 8.35
CA GLY A 33 6.60 5.35 6.92
C GLY A 33 7.07 3.97 6.45
N VAL A 34 7.70 3.18 7.33
CA VAL A 34 8.07 1.79 7.05
C VAL A 34 6.83 0.90 7.14
N ALA A 35 6.01 1.09 8.19
CA ALA A 35 4.75 0.38 8.35
C ALA A 35 3.82 0.58 7.15
N ALA A 36 3.65 1.82 6.67
CA ALA A 36 2.84 2.13 5.50
C ALA A 36 3.36 1.46 4.22
N LYS A 37 4.67 1.38 4.01
CA LYS A 37 5.24 0.67 2.84
C LYS A 37 4.97 -0.83 2.92
N ALA A 38 5.20 -1.44 4.09
CA ALA A 38 4.94 -2.85 4.33
C ALA A 38 3.45 -3.19 4.19
N ALA A 39 2.55 -2.33 4.66
CA ALA A 39 1.10 -2.42 4.47
C ALA A 39 0.73 -2.48 2.99
N VAL A 40 1.27 -1.58 2.16
CA VAL A 40 0.97 -1.59 0.72
C VAL A 40 1.56 -2.81 0.02
N ASP A 41 2.78 -3.21 0.37
CA ASP A 41 3.37 -4.42 -0.19
C ASP A 41 2.55 -5.67 0.19
N LEU A 42 2.00 -5.77 1.42
CA LEU A 42 1.08 -6.84 1.82
C LEU A 42 -0.27 -6.76 1.08
N GLY A 43 -0.89 -5.58 1.03
CA GLY A 43 -2.16 -5.38 0.34
C GLY A 43 -2.09 -5.80 -1.13
N LEU A 44 -1.00 -5.50 -1.82
CA LEU A 44 -0.77 -5.96 -3.20
C LEU A 44 -0.71 -7.49 -3.32
N VAL A 45 -0.09 -8.18 -2.36
CA VAL A 45 -0.05 -9.65 -2.33
C VAL A 45 -1.44 -10.23 -2.12
N LEU A 46 -2.20 -9.69 -1.18
CA LEU A 46 -3.56 -10.12 -0.88
C LEU A 46 -4.50 -9.90 -2.08
N LEU A 47 -4.41 -8.74 -2.74
CA LEU A 47 -5.18 -8.47 -3.95
C LEU A 47 -4.86 -9.46 -5.08
N LEU A 48 -3.60 -9.87 -5.23
CA LEU A 48 -3.23 -10.89 -6.22
C LEU A 48 -3.74 -12.28 -5.83
N ALA A 49 -3.93 -12.54 -4.53
CA ALA A 49 -4.52 -13.78 -4.02
C ALA A 49 -6.06 -13.80 -4.03
N GLY A 50 -6.73 -12.71 -4.41
CA GLY A 50 -8.20 -12.63 -4.38
C GLY A 50 -8.78 -12.12 -3.05
N GLU A 51 -7.94 -11.74 -2.09
CA GLU A 51 -8.33 -11.48 -0.69
C GLU A 51 -8.56 -9.97 -0.46
N LEU A 52 -9.62 -9.42 -1.06
CA LEU A 52 -9.92 -7.98 -1.01
C LEU A 52 -10.21 -7.46 0.41
N ASP A 53 -10.99 -8.19 1.20
CA ASP A 53 -11.35 -7.76 2.56
C ASP A 53 -10.11 -7.68 3.47
N GLU A 54 -9.25 -8.71 3.43
CA GLU A 54 -8.00 -8.71 4.19
C GLU A 54 -7.07 -7.59 3.69
N ALA A 55 -7.05 -7.32 2.39
CA ALA A 55 -6.30 -6.20 1.82
C ALA A 55 -6.76 -4.86 2.41
N ALA A 56 -8.06 -4.66 2.59
CA ALA A 56 -8.61 -3.43 3.17
C ALA A 56 -8.11 -3.20 4.60
N GLU A 57 -8.11 -4.25 5.42
CA GLU A 57 -7.67 -4.19 6.82
C GLU A 57 -6.20 -3.84 6.95
N VAL A 58 -5.33 -4.53 6.21
CA VAL A 58 -3.87 -4.34 6.34
C VAL A 58 -3.40 -2.99 5.80
N LEU A 59 -4.20 -2.31 4.98
CA LEU A 59 -3.88 -1.00 4.42
C LEU A 59 -4.08 0.16 5.40
N ALA A 60 -4.66 -0.07 6.59
CA ALA A 60 -4.88 0.97 7.60
C ALA A 60 -3.67 1.89 7.87
N PRO A 61 -2.41 1.39 7.99
CA PRO A 61 -1.25 2.24 8.20
C PRO A 61 -0.95 3.21 7.05
N LEU A 62 -1.32 2.87 5.81
CA LEU A 62 -1.18 3.80 4.68
C LEU A 62 -2.07 5.02 4.86
N TRP A 63 -3.32 4.80 5.29
CA TRP A 63 -4.33 5.84 5.42
C TRP A 63 -4.06 6.79 6.59
N GLN A 64 -3.39 6.29 7.62
CA GLN A 64 -3.04 7.05 8.82
C GLN A 64 -1.75 7.88 8.66
N LEU A 65 -0.97 7.66 7.60
CA LEU A 65 0.29 8.35 7.40
C LEU A 65 0.06 9.80 6.94
N ALA A 66 0.61 10.77 7.67
CA ALA A 66 0.52 12.19 7.32
C ALA A 66 1.16 12.49 5.96
N ALA A 67 0.67 13.50 5.24
CA ALA A 67 1.10 13.78 3.87
C ALA A 67 2.61 14.08 3.78
N GLU A 68 3.14 14.79 4.78
CA GLU A 68 4.54 15.20 4.91
C GLU A 68 5.48 14.00 5.09
N GLN A 69 4.95 12.86 5.55
CA GLN A 69 5.69 11.62 5.78
C GLN A 69 5.65 10.69 4.55
N ARG A 70 4.89 11.04 3.49
CA ARG A 70 4.73 10.24 2.27
C ARG A 70 5.89 10.47 1.30
N GLY A 71 6.98 9.76 1.51
CA GLY A 71 8.11 9.79 0.58
C GLY A 71 7.78 9.19 -0.80
N THR A 72 8.57 9.54 -1.82
CA THR A 72 8.41 9.09 -3.22
C THR A 72 8.23 7.58 -3.37
N GLY A 73 8.94 6.78 -2.57
CA GLY A 73 8.83 5.33 -2.61
C GLY A 73 7.48 4.77 -2.15
N LEU A 74 6.73 5.52 -1.33
CA LEU A 74 5.37 5.16 -0.93
C LEU A 74 4.36 5.58 -2.01
N VAL A 75 4.53 6.77 -2.60
CA VAL A 75 3.69 7.26 -3.71
C VAL A 75 3.71 6.27 -4.89
N GLN A 76 4.89 5.79 -5.27
CA GLN A 76 5.00 4.76 -6.33
C GLN A 76 4.25 3.46 -5.99
N ARG A 77 4.26 3.05 -4.72
CA ARG A 77 3.53 1.85 -4.27
C ARG A 77 2.02 2.08 -4.27
N ALA A 78 1.56 3.24 -3.84
CA ALA A 78 0.15 3.62 -3.90
C ALA A 78 -0.39 3.62 -5.35
N GLY A 79 0.43 4.02 -6.32
CA GLY A 79 0.06 3.96 -7.74
C GLY A 79 -0.15 2.51 -8.24
N ARG A 80 0.70 1.58 -7.79
CA ARG A 80 0.54 0.15 -8.09
C ARG A 80 -0.70 -0.43 -7.42
N LEU A 81 -0.95 -0.04 -6.17
CA LEU A 81 -2.14 -0.45 -5.43
C LEU A 81 -3.42 0.00 -6.14
N ARG A 82 -3.50 1.27 -6.55
CA ARG A 82 -4.63 1.80 -7.31
C ARG A 82 -4.85 1.02 -8.62
N ALA A 83 -3.77 0.75 -9.36
CA ALA A 83 -3.86 -0.02 -10.60
C ALA A 83 -4.38 -1.45 -10.37
N ALA A 84 -3.96 -2.11 -9.29
CA ALA A 84 -4.44 -3.45 -8.92
C ALA A 84 -5.94 -3.45 -8.57
N LEU A 85 -6.41 -2.44 -7.82
CA LEU A 85 -7.82 -2.29 -7.45
C LEU A 85 -8.73 -1.98 -8.64
N ALA A 86 -8.19 -1.34 -9.68
CA ALA A 86 -8.91 -1.05 -10.93
C ALA A 86 -8.91 -2.23 -11.92
N ALA A 87 -8.29 -3.37 -11.59
CA ALA A 87 -8.24 -4.52 -12.47
C ALA A 87 -9.65 -5.10 -12.72
N PRO A 88 -9.90 -5.78 -13.86
CA PRO A 88 -11.23 -6.29 -14.21
C PRO A 88 -11.88 -7.18 -13.15
N HIS A 89 -11.09 -7.87 -12.33
CA HIS A 89 -11.57 -8.72 -11.25
C HIS A 89 -12.20 -7.93 -10.09
N TYR A 90 -11.78 -6.68 -9.87
CA TYR A 90 -12.19 -5.86 -8.73
C TYR A 90 -12.98 -4.60 -9.12
N ARG A 91 -12.97 -4.19 -10.38
CA ARG A 91 -13.52 -2.90 -10.84
C ARG A 91 -14.98 -2.63 -10.47
N ASP A 92 -15.78 -3.68 -10.28
CA ASP A 92 -17.20 -3.59 -9.95
C ASP A 92 -17.47 -3.76 -8.43
N SER A 93 -16.42 -3.96 -7.62
CA SER A 93 -16.51 -4.05 -6.16
C SER A 93 -16.55 -2.67 -5.52
N PRO A 94 -17.59 -2.33 -4.73
CA PRO A 94 -17.67 -1.05 -4.02
C PRO A 94 -16.46 -0.81 -3.10
N LEU A 95 -15.99 -1.85 -2.41
CA LEU A 95 -14.82 -1.75 -1.53
C LEU A 95 -13.55 -1.45 -2.33
N ALA A 96 -13.36 -2.10 -3.48
CA ALA A 96 -12.19 -1.84 -4.31
C ALA A 96 -12.19 -0.42 -4.87
N LEU A 97 -13.37 0.11 -5.24
CA LEU A 97 -13.53 1.50 -5.67
C LEU A 97 -13.16 2.49 -4.56
N GLU A 98 -13.67 2.29 -3.34
CA GLU A 98 -13.32 3.14 -2.18
C GLU A 98 -11.81 3.14 -1.92
N LEU A 99 -11.20 1.95 -1.90
CA LEU A 99 -9.75 1.83 -1.67
C LEU A 99 -8.94 2.49 -2.80
N ALA A 100 -9.42 2.42 -4.05
CA ALA A 100 -8.76 3.04 -5.20
C ALA A 100 -8.82 4.57 -5.14
N GLU A 101 -9.94 5.14 -4.68
CA GLU A 101 -10.10 6.57 -4.43
C GLU A 101 -9.15 7.06 -3.33
N ARG A 102 -9.10 6.33 -2.20
CA ARG A 102 -8.16 6.64 -1.10
C ARG A 102 -6.70 6.56 -1.56
N ALA A 103 -6.36 5.59 -2.41
CA ALA A 103 -5.03 5.49 -3.00
C ALA A 103 -4.72 6.67 -3.95
N GLU A 104 -5.71 7.15 -4.71
CA GLU A 104 -5.57 8.34 -5.55
C GLU A 104 -5.33 9.60 -4.72
N ASP A 105 -5.96 9.74 -3.54
CA ASP A 105 -5.69 10.86 -2.64
C ASP A 105 -4.26 10.84 -2.09
N VAL A 106 -3.71 9.66 -1.80
CA VAL A 106 -2.30 9.49 -1.44
C VAL A 106 -1.38 9.94 -2.58
N LEU A 107 -1.72 9.61 -3.84
CA LEU A 107 -0.96 10.05 -5.02
C LEU A 107 -1.00 11.58 -5.19
N ARG A 108 -2.17 12.18 -5.02
CA ARG A 108 -2.37 13.64 -5.19
C ARG A 108 -1.62 14.45 -4.14
N SER A 109 -1.70 14.00 -2.89
CA SER A 109 -1.06 14.68 -1.74
C SER A 109 0.44 14.46 -1.66
N GLY A 110 0.98 13.32 -2.13
CA GLY A 110 2.42 13.09 -2.18
C GLY A 110 3.18 14.00 -3.15
N ASN A 111 2.46 14.67 -4.07
CA ASN A 111 3.01 15.67 -5.00
C ASN A 111 2.87 17.12 -4.51
N ALA A 112 2.28 17.36 -3.33
CA ALA A 112 2.16 18.70 -2.79
C ALA A 112 3.54 19.17 -2.26
N ARG A 113 4.11 20.20 -2.89
CA ARG A 113 5.30 20.89 -2.37
C ARG A 113 4.93 21.51 -1.02
N PRO A 114 5.74 21.35 0.05
CA PRO A 114 5.46 22.02 1.31
C PRO A 114 5.40 23.55 1.08
N PRO A 115 4.51 24.27 1.76
CA PRO A 115 4.47 25.72 1.65
C PRO A 115 5.85 26.28 2.02
N LEU A 116 6.38 27.19 1.19
CA LEU A 116 7.59 27.93 1.52
C LEU A 116 7.29 28.72 2.80
N SER A 117 8.02 28.42 3.88
CA SER A 117 7.96 29.22 5.10
C SER A 117 8.44 30.64 4.81
N PRO A 118 7.79 31.68 5.37
CA PRO A 118 8.18 33.08 5.19
C PRO A 118 9.55 33.40 5.80
#